data_AF-A0A845ZND3-F1
#
_entry.id   AF-A0A845ZND3-F1
#
_cell.length_a   1.000
_cell.length_b   1.000
_cell.length_c   1.000
_cell.angle_alpha   90.00
_cell.angle_beta   90.00
_cell.angle_gamma   90.00
#
_symmetry.space_group_name_H-M   'P 1'
#
loop_
_entity.id
_entity.type
_entity.pdbx_description
1 polymer ?
#
loop_
_entity_poly.entity_id
_entity_poly.type
_entity_poly.pdbx_seq_one_letter_code
_entity_poly.pdbx_strand_id
1 'polypeptide(L)'
;GKFGIPGGLSTLGINATENNTSNTLHLVLIVFSIIACFIQRQGRKQRYILSYIAVIISIFILFCFLLKWQWWNSRLHLPIFLLFSAVVGIVLSQIKLRQVANVIAVLLIITSLPWALSGRERPLLGANSIFNTSRTEQYFNSRSRIQSGYLGAIDVLKSSKCTDIGLYLGDNDWEYPLWILLQEQTDSPVRIEHINVKNTSASKSELSTNSKFIPCGIFSTKPEPDQTNQAEEITYQNRIYPQAWSKDKVKIFLSQKKS
;
A
#
# COMPACT_ATOMS: atom_id res chain seq x y z
N GLY A 1 3.87 -13.70 14.72
CA GLY A 1 2.85 -14.15 15.69
C GLY A 1 1.49 -14.02 15.03
N LYS A 2 0.71 -15.10 14.99
CA LYS A 2 -0.63 -15.15 14.40
C LYS A 2 -1.58 -14.26 15.22
N PHE A 3 -1.69 -12.98 14.86
CA PHE A 3 -2.82 -12.15 15.26
C PHE A 3 -3.97 -12.44 14.29
N GLY A 4 -4.77 -13.45 14.63
CA GLY A 4 -6.12 -13.58 14.11
C GLY A 4 -6.99 -12.59 14.88
N ILE A 5 -7.66 -11.69 14.16
CA ILE A 5 -8.72 -10.88 14.75
C ILE A 5 -9.84 -11.89 15.09
N PRO A 6 -10.20 -12.09 16.36
CA PRO A 6 -11.32 -12.98 16.69
C PRO A 6 -12.58 -12.43 16.02
N GLY A 7 -13.21 -13.25 15.17
CA GLY A 7 -14.45 -12.92 14.46
C GLY A 7 -14.33 -12.58 12.96
N GLY A 8 -13.13 -12.56 12.37
CA GLY A 8 -12.94 -12.31 10.92
C GLY A 8 -12.76 -13.57 10.07
N LEU A 9 -12.84 -13.45 8.74
CA LEU A 9 -12.57 -14.52 7.74
C LEU A 9 -11.31 -15.35 7.98
N SER A 10 -10.32 -14.78 8.67
CA SER A 10 -9.11 -15.48 9.11
C SER A 10 -9.36 -16.66 10.06
N THR A 11 -10.46 -16.66 10.83
CA THR A 11 -10.84 -17.79 11.70
C THR A 11 -11.32 -19.00 10.88
N LEU A 12 -11.83 -18.76 9.67
CA LEU A 12 -12.24 -19.77 8.70
C LEU A 12 -11.08 -20.19 7.77
N GLY A 13 -9.85 -19.74 8.03
CA GLY A 13 -8.68 -20.02 7.19
C GLY A 13 -8.66 -19.28 5.85
N ILE A 14 -9.58 -18.32 5.64
CA ILE A 14 -9.64 -17.52 4.42
C ILE A 14 -8.70 -16.32 4.57
N ASN A 15 -7.73 -16.22 3.66
CA ASN A 15 -6.82 -15.07 3.58
C ASN A 15 -7.62 -13.83 3.12
N ALA A 16 -8.05 -13.01 4.08
CA ALA A 16 -8.74 -11.73 3.84
C ALA A 16 -7.78 -10.52 3.91
N THR A 17 -6.48 -10.76 3.65
CA THR A 17 -5.51 -9.68 3.48
C THR A 17 -5.51 -9.22 2.04
N GLU A 18 -5.46 -7.90 1.84
CA GLU A 18 -5.44 -7.30 0.51
C GLU A 18 -4.22 -7.78 -0.33
N ASN A 19 -3.12 -8.17 0.33
CA ASN A 19 -1.92 -8.68 -0.35
C ASN A 19 -2.00 -10.14 -0.82
N ASN A 20 -2.92 -10.95 -0.27
CA ASN A 20 -2.96 -12.39 -0.57
C ASN A 20 -4.32 -12.84 -1.15
N THR A 21 -5.26 -11.92 -1.33
CA THR A 21 -6.56 -12.22 -1.92
C THR A 21 -6.42 -12.49 -3.41
N SER A 22 -6.99 -13.60 -3.88
CA SER A 22 -6.88 -14.05 -5.28
C SER A 22 -8.12 -13.71 -6.10
N ASN A 23 -7.94 -13.38 -7.38
CA ASN A 23 -9.04 -13.06 -8.32
C ASN A 23 -9.42 -14.27 -9.20
N THR A 24 -9.44 -15.48 -8.63
CA THR A 24 -9.63 -16.73 -9.38
C THR A 24 -10.99 -16.82 -10.06
N LEU A 25 -12.08 -16.46 -9.35
CA LEU A 25 -13.43 -16.47 -9.89
C LEU A 25 -13.56 -15.52 -11.10
N HIS A 26 -13.02 -14.31 -10.98
CA HIS A 26 -13.00 -13.36 -12.08
C HIS A 26 -12.20 -13.90 -13.27
N LEU A 27 -11.03 -14.49 -13.04
CA LEU A 27 -10.20 -15.06 -14.11
C LEU A 27 -10.95 -16.16 -14.88
N VAL A 28 -11.60 -17.08 -14.16
CA VAL A 28 -12.40 -18.15 -14.74
C VAL A 28 -13.52 -17.58 -15.60
N LEU A 29 -14.28 -16.61 -15.08
CA LEU A 29 -15.36 -15.96 -15.84
C LEU A 29 -14.86 -15.23 -17.08
N ILE A 30 -13.71 -14.58 -17.01
CA ILE A 30 -13.10 -13.90 -18.15
C ILE A 30 -12.73 -14.92 -19.23
N VAL A 31 -12.05 -16.01 -18.88
CA VAL A 31 -11.66 -17.07 -19.82
C VAL A 31 -12.91 -17.68 -20.48
N PHE A 32 -13.94 -18.03 -19.70
CA PHE A 32 -15.20 -18.53 -20.25
C PHE A 32 -15.89 -17.52 -21.16
N SER A 33 -15.88 -16.23 -20.80
CA SER A 33 -16.50 -15.18 -21.61
C SER A 33 -15.80 -14.99 -22.94
N ILE A 34 -14.46 -15.01 -22.95
CA ILE A 34 -13.66 -14.96 -24.19
C ILE A 34 -14.01 -16.16 -25.07
N ILE A 35 -13.98 -17.37 -24.52
CA ILE A 35 -14.32 -18.60 -25.26
C ILE A 35 -15.76 -18.52 -25.81
N ALA A 36 -16.71 -18.06 -25.01
CA ALA A 36 -18.11 -17.90 -25.42
C ALA A 36 -18.26 -16.91 -26.60
N CYS A 37 -17.57 -15.77 -26.58
CA CYS A 37 -17.55 -14.82 -27.69
C CYS A 37 -17.02 -15.45 -28.99
N PHE A 38 -16.03 -16.34 -28.89
CA PHE A 38 -15.46 -17.04 -30.04
C PHE A 38 -16.27 -18.26 -30.49
N ILE A 39 -17.06 -18.92 -29.65
CA ILE A 39 -17.88 -20.08 -30.06
C ILE A 39 -19.25 -19.62 -30.56
N GLN A 40 -19.86 -18.64 -29.91
CA GLN A 40 -21.21 -18.20 -30.24
C GLN A 40 -21.24 -17.42 -31.56
N ARG A 41 -22.14 -17.83 -32.46
CA ARG A 41 -22.31 -17.21 -33.78
C ARG A 41 -22.69 -15.72 -33.68
N GLN A 42 -23.38 -15.31 -32.61
CA GLN A 42 -23.71 -13.91 -32.33
C GLN A 42 -22.49 -13.10 -31.89
N GLY A 43 -21.63 -13.67 -31.03
CA GLY A 43 -20.37 -13.05 -30.60
C GLY A 43 -19.42 -12.78 -31.77
N ARG A 44 -19.25 -13.74 -32.69
CA ARG A 44 -18.45 -13.56 -33.91
C ARG A 44 -18.96 -12.48 -34.86
N LYS A 45 -20.26 -12.19 -34.86
CA LYS A 45 -20.84 -11.12 -35.71
C LYS A 45 -20.48 -9.72 -35.20
N GLN A 46 -20.20 -9.58 -33.91
CA GLN A 46 -19.92 -8.29 -33.27
C GLN A 46 -18.42 -8.00 -33.30
N ARG A 47 -17.90 -7.65 -34.49
CA ARG A 47 -16.46 -7.39 -34.72
C ARG A 47 -15.84 -6.37 -33.76
N TYR A 48 -16.63 -5.42 -33.26
CA TYR A 48 -16.18 -4.42 -32.29
C TYR A 48 -15.80 -5.06 -30.95
N ILE A 49 -16.49 -6.10 -30.49
CA ILE A 49 -16.17 -6.82 -29.24
C ILE A 49 -14.86 -7.57 -29.39
N LEU A 50 -14.67 -8.26 -30.52
CA LEU A 50 -13.42 -8.97 -30.80
C LEU A 50 -12.24 -8.00 -30.87
N SER A 51 -12.44 -6.82 -31.47
CA SER A 51 -11.43 -5.77 -31.51
C SER A 51 -11.12 -5.25 -30.09
N TYR A 52 -12.14 -5.05 -29.26
CA TYR A 52 -11.96 -4.65 -27.86
C TYR A 52 -11.18 -5.69 -27.05
N ILE A 53 -11.53 -6.98 -27.17
CA ILE A 53 -10.78 -8.09 -26.53
C ILE A 53 -9.32 -8.10 -27.01
N ALA A 54 -9.09 -7.95 -28.32
CA ALA A 54 -7.74 -7.91 -28.89
C ALA A 54 -6.92 -6.73 -28.34
N VAL A 55 -7.52 -5.57 -28.16
CA VAL A 55 -6.88 -4.40 -27.52
C VAL A 55 -6.52 -4.71 -26.07
N ILE A 56 -7.42 -5.30 -25.27
CA ILE A 56 -7.12 -5.65 -23.88
C ILE A 56 -5.96 -6.66 -23.79
N ILE A 57 -5.96 -7.69 -24.66
CA ILE A 57 -4.87 -8.67 -24.72
C ILE A 57 -3.56 -7.97 -25.11
N SER A 58 -3.61 -7.04 -26.06
CA SER A 58 -2.43 -6.26 -26.47
C SER A 58 -1.89 -5.41 -25.31
N ILE A 59 -2.78 -4.78 -24.53
CA ILE A 59 -2.41 -4.04 -23.31
C ILE A 59 -1.74 -4.97 -22.31
N PHE A 60 -2.27 -6.17 -22.09
CA PHE A 60 -1.66 -7.16 -21.19
C PHE A 60 -0.26 -7.59 -21.67
N ILE A 61 -0.09 -7.84 -22.96
CA ILE A 61 1.21 -8.20 -23.55
C ILE A 61 2.22 -7.04 -23.39
N LEU A 62 1.82 -5.82 -23.74
CA LEU A 62 2.64 -4.62 -23.57
C LEU A 62 3.01 -4.41 -22.09
N PHE A 63 2.06 -4.60 -21.18
CA PHE A 63 2.28 -4.56 -19.75
C PHE A 63 3.36 -5.56 -19.31
N CYS A 64 3.29 -6.80 -19.79
CA CYS A 64 4.30 -7.83 -19.51
C CYS A 64 5.68 -7.52 -20.10
N PHE A 65 5.75 -6.83 -21.24
CA PHE A 65 7.02 -6.42 -21.84
C PHE A 65 7.66 -5.20 -21.15
N LEU A 66 6.84 -4.22 -20.76
CA LEU A 66 7.33 -2.95 -20.21
C LEU A 66 7.67 -3.04 -18.73
N LEU A 67 6.90 -3.80 -17.95
CA LEU A 67 7.09 -3.88 -16.51
C LEU A 67 7.88 -5.12 -16.13
N LYS A 68 8.98 -4.90 -15.40
CA LYS A 68 9.74 -5.97 -14.78
C LYS A 68 8.83 -6.75 -13.85
N TRP A 69 8.79 -8.07 -14.04
CA TRP A 69 7.96 -8.94 -13.23
C TRP A 69 8.37 -8.90 -11.74
N GLN A 70 7.37 -8.79 -10.85
CA GLN A 70 7.53 -8.67 -9.40
C GLN A 70 6.50 -9.54 -8.69
N TRP A 71 6.96 -10.45 -7.82
CA TRP A 71 6.11 -11.44 -7.13
C TRP A 71 5.00 -10.82 -6.25
N TRP A 72 5.20 -9.59 -5.75
CA TRP A 72 4.28 -8.91 -4.83
C TRP A 72 3.28 -7.95 -5.50
N ASN A 73 3.37 -7.76 -6.83
CA ASN A 73 2.60 -6.74 -7.54
C ASN A 73 1.44 -7.30 -8.39
N SER A 74 0.76 -8.33 -7.88
CA SER A 74 -0.45 -8.88 -8.51
C SER A 74 -1.55 -7.83 -8.71
N ARG A 75 -1.58 -6.78 -7.87
CA ARG A 75 -2.52 -5.65 -7.94
C ARG A 75 -2.43 -4.86 -9.24
N LEU A 76 -1.28 -4.86 -9.90
CA LEU A 76 -1.11 -4.12 -11.15
C LEU A 76 -1.95 -4.70 -12.30
N HIS A 77 -2.46 -5.93 -12.16
CA HIS A 77 -3.37 -6.53 -13.14
C HIS A 77 -4.84 -6.09 -12.96
N LEU A 78 -5.21 -5.45 -11.84
CA LEU A 78 -6.61 -5.07 -11.56
C LEU A 78 -7.27 -4.24 -12.67
N PRO A 79 -6.61 -3.26 -13.31
CA PRO A 79 -7.21 -2.52 -14.42
C PRO A 79 -7.59 -3.42 -15.60
N ILE A 80 -6.80 -4.47 -15.87
CA ILE A 80 -7.06 -5.43 -16.95
C ILE A 80 -8.30 -6.27 -16.62
N PHE A 81 -8.43 -6.72 -15.37
CA PHE A 81 -9.64 -7.40 -14.89
C PHE A 81 -10.88 -6.51 -15.01
N LEU A 82 -10.76 -5.21 -14.69
CA LEU A 82 -11.83 -4.24 -14.83
C LEU A 82 -12.27 -4.09 -16.29
N LEU A 83 -11.33 -3.98 -17.23
CA LEU A 83 -11.66 -3.91 -18.66
C LEU A 83 -12.38 -5.18 -19.15
N PHE A 84 -11.94 -6.36 -18.73
CA PHE A 84 -12.63 -7.60 -19.08
C PHE A 84 -14.01 -7.75 -18.43
N SER A 85 -14.31 -7.06 -17.33
CA SER A 85 -15.64 -7.12 -16.71
C SER A 85 -16.76 -6.68 -17.66
N ALA A 86 -16.48 -5.73 -18.57
CA ALA A 86 -17.43 -5.33 -19.61
C ALA A 86 -17.74 -6.47 -20.58
N VAL A 87 -16.72 -7.25 -20.98
CA VAL A 87 -16.90 -8.43 -21.85
C VAL A 87 -17.75 -9.48 -21.14
N VAL A 88 -17.47 -9.75 -19.86
CA VAL A 88 -18.28 -10.67 -19.02
C VAL A 88 -19.74 -10.20 -18.98
N GLY A 89 -19.98 -8.91 -18.78
CA GLY A 89 -21.33 -8.32 -18.77
C GLY A 89 -22.08 -8.52 -20.09
N ILE A 90 -21.40 -8.33 -21.23
CA ILE A 90 -22.00 -8.57 -22.55
C ILE A 90 -22.36 -10.05 -22.72
N VAL A 91 -21.47 -10.98 -22.38
CA VAL A 91 -21.73 -12.42 -22.48
C VAL A 91 -22.90 -12.83 -21.58
N LEU A 92 -22.94 -12.35 -20.35
CA LEU A 92 -24.06 -12.60 -19.43
C LEU A 92 -25.40 -12.08 -19.98
N SER A 93 -25.40 -10.92 -20.64
CA SER A 93 -26.61 -10.34 -21.26
C SER A 93 -27.16 -11.17 -22.43
N GLN A 94 -26.32 -11.98 -23.07
CA GLN A 94 -26.68 -12.82 -24.22
C GLN A 94 -27.19 -14.21 -23.79
N ILE A 95 -27.15 -14.55 -22.50
CA ILE A 95 -27.69 -15.81 -21.99
C ILE A 95 -29.22 -15.81 -22.14
N LYS A 96 -29.75 -16.76 -22.92
CA LYS A 96 -31.21 -16.86 -23.17
C LYS A 96 -32.01 -17.02 -21.88
N LEU A 97 -31.51 -17.83 -20.95
CA LEU A 97 -32.15 -18.07 -19.66
C LEU A 97 -31.70 -17.00 -18.65
N ARG A 98 -32.45 -15.89 -18.58
CA ARG A 98 -32.13 -14.74 -17.71
C ARG A 98 -31.89 -15.11 -16.24
N GLN A 99 -32.57 -16.15 -15.75
CA GLN A 99 -32.40 -16.66 -14.39
C GLN A 99 -30.95 -17.11 -14.13
N VAL A 100 -30.28 -17.74 -15.10
CA VAL A 100 -28.88 -18.17 -14.95
C VAL A 100 -27.95 -16.97 -14.82
N ALA A 101 -28.13 -15.94 -15.66
CA ALA A 101 -27.35 -14.71 -15.57
C ALA A 101 -27.56 -14.01 -14.21
N ASN A 102 -28.81 -13.96 -13.73
CA ASN A 102 -29.13 -13.39 -12.41
C ASN A 102 -28.50 -14.18 -11.27
N VAL A 103 -28.53 -15.52 -11.31
CA VAL A 103 -27.89 -16.37 -10.29
C VAL A 103 -26.39 -16.13 -10.26
N ILE A 104 -25.73 -16.05 -11.42
CA ILE A 104 -24.28 -15.76 -11.48
C ILE A 104 -23.98 -14.37 -10.89
N ALA A 105 -24.78 -13.35 -11.23
CA ALA A 105 -24.60 -12.00 -10.69
C ALA A 105 -24.79 -11.97 -9.16
N VAL A 106 -25.83 -12.61 -8.65
CA VAL A 106 -26.09 -12.72 -7.21
C VAL A 106 -24.96 -13.48 -6.51
N LEU A 107 -24.47 -14.57 -7.09
CA LEU A 107 -23.34 -15.32 -6.54
C LEU A 107 -22.07 -14.45 -6.49
N LEU A 108 -21.79 -13.67 -7.53
CA LEU A 108 -20.65 -12.74 -7.54
C LEU A 108 -20.76 -11.67 -6.44
N ILE A 109 -21.96 -11.10 -6.24
CA ILE A 109 -22.21 -10.14 -5.17
C ILE A 109 -21.98 -10.82 -3.81
N ILE A 110 -22.65 -11.94 -3.55
CA ILE A 110 -22.55 -12.66 -2.27
C ILE A 110 -21.11 -13.07 -1.98
N THR A 111 -20.37 -13.56 -2.97
CA THR A 111 -18.96 -13.95 -2.81
C THR A 111 -18.06 -12.74 -2.58
N SER A 112 -18.38 -11.55 -3.06
CA SER A 112 -17.59 -10.34 -2.80
C SER A 112 -17.77 -9.77 -1.38
N LEU A 113 -18.94 -9.98 -0.76
CA LEU A 113 -19.33 -9.35 0.50
C LEU A 113 -18.37 -9.63 1.67
N PRO A 114 -17.86 -10.85 1.90
CA PRO A 114 -16.98 -11.09 3.05
C PRO A 114 -15.71 -10.24 3.01
N TRP A 115 -15.07 -10.14 1.84
CA TRP A 115 -13.87 -9.31 1.67
C TRP A 115 -14.19 -7.81 1.71
N ALA A 116 -15.34 -7.40 1.17
CA ALA A 116 -15.77 -6.00 1.18
C ALA A 116 -16.16 -5.49 2.58
N LEU A 117 -16.82 -6.32 3.39
CA LEU A 117 -17.35 -5.93 4.70
C LEU A 117 -16.39 -6.22 5.85
N SER A 118 -15.60 -7.28 5.74
CA SER A 118 -14.77 -7.81 6.84
C SER A 118 -13.30 -8.00 6.44
N GLY A 119 -12.81 -7.20 5.49
CA GLY A 119 -11.40 -7.15 5.10
C GLY A 119 -10.50 -6.82 6.29
N ARG A 120 -9.32 -7.45 6.38
CA ARG A 120 -8.47 -7.40 7.57
C ARG A 120 -7.96 -5.99 7.89
N GLU A 121 -7.56 -5.26 6.85
CA GLU A 121 -6.93 -3.94 6.99
C GLU A 121 -7.96 -2.81 7.17
N ARG A 122 -9.19 -2.99 6.64
CA ARG A 122 -10.25 -1.97 6.64
C ARG A 122 -11.64 -2.61 6.78
N PRO A 123 -11.97 -3.21 7.94
CA PRO A 123 -13.28 -3.81 8.13
C PRO A 123 -14.36 -2.72 8.27
N LEU A 124 -15.51 -2.92 7.62
CA LEU A 124 -16.70 -2.08 7.76
C LEU A 124 -17.58 -2.51 8.94
N LEU A 125 -17.50 -3.79 9.32
CA LEU A 125 -18.26 -4.39 10.41
C LEU A 125 -17.34 -4.82 11.56
N GLY A 126 -17.87 -4.87 12.77
CA GLY A 126 -17.18 -5.31 13.98
C GLY A 126 -16.65 -4.18 14.88
N ALA A 127 -16.09 -4.55 16.03
CA ALA A 127 -15.62 -3.61 17.05
C ALA A 127 -14.49 -2.71 16.53
N ASN A 128 -13.56 -3.28 15.75
CA ASN A 128 -12.42 -2.56 15.17
C ASN A 128 -12.71 -2.07 13.74
N SER A 129 -13.95 -1.67 13.45
CA SER A 129 -14.35 -1.14 12.14
C SER A 129 -13.73 0.23 11.87
N ILE A 130 -13.70 0.64 10.60
CA ILE A 130 -13.26 1.99 10.20
C ILE A 130 -14.13 3.11 10.81
N PHE A 131 -15.33 2.79 11.30
CA PHE A 131 -16.24 3.76 11.92
C PHE A 131 -15.98 3.92 13.41
N ASN A 132 -15.49 2.87 14.08
CA ASN A 132 -15.26 2.85 15.52
C ASN A 132 -13.80 3.04 15.92
N THR A 133 -12.88 2.88 14.96
CA THR A 133 -11.43 2.98 15.19
C THR A 133 -10.94 4.38 14.87
N SER A 134 -10.07 4.95 15.71
CA SER A 134 -9.50 6.28 15.45
C SER A 134 -8.69 6.30 14.15
N ARG A 135 -8.66 7.44 13.44
CA ARG A 135 -7.91 7.59 12.19
C ARG A 135 -6.43 7.19 12.34
N THR A 136 -5.81 7.60 13.45
CA THR A 136 -4.42 7.26 13.80
C THR A 136 -4.23 5.75 13.91
N GLU A 137 -5.10 5.05 14.64
CA GLU A 137 -5.00 3.61 14.81
C GLU A 137 -5.25 2.85 13.50
N GLN A 138 -6.15 3.35 12.63
CA GLN A 138 -6.38 2.79 11.30
C GLN A 138 -5.10 2.77 10.43
N TYR A 139 -4.24 3.79 10.52
CA TYR A 139 -2.97 3.81 9.78
C TYR A 139 -2.00 2.70 10.20
N PHE A 140 -2.09 2.25 11.45
CA PHE A 140 -1.27 1.20 12.01
C PHE A 140 -1.97 -0.15 12.09
N ASN A 141 -3.18 -0.31 11.52
CA ASN A 141 -3.93 -1.56 11.63
C ASN A 141 -3.14 -2.78 11.09
N SER A 142 -2.37 -2.60 10.01
CA SER A 142 -1.48 -3.65 9.48
C SER A 142 -0.19 -3.86 10.29
N ARG A 143 0.21 -2.89 11.12
CA ARG A 143 1.47 -2.87 11.88
C ARG A 143 1.30 -2.19 13.25
N SER A 144 0.41 -2.71 14.10
CA SER A 144 0.08 -2.07 15.38
C SER A 144 1.29 -1.91 16.32
N ARG A 145 2.28 -2.82 16.22
CA ARG A 145 3.49 -2.82 17.05
C ARG A 145 4.34 -1.54 16.93
N ILE A 146 4.34 -0.87 15.78
CA ILE A 146 5.19 0.31 15.57
C ILE A 146 4.48 1.62 15.97
N GLN A 147 3.17 1.59 16.22
CA GLN A 147 2.37 2.78 16.48
C GLN A 147 2.91 3.61 17.65
N SER A 148 3.25 2.96 18.76
CA SER A 148 3.82 3.64 19.93
C SER A 148 5.20 4.24 19.67
N GLY A 149 5.99 3.63 18.79
CA GLY A 149 7.27 4.17 18.32
C GLY A 149 7.09 5.45 17.51
N TYR A 150 6.09 5.48 16.63
CA TYR A 150 5.81 6.66 15.81
C TYR A 150 5.25 7.81 16.64
N LEU A 151 4.28 7.55 17.52
CA LEU A 151 3.71 8.59 18.39
C LEU A 151 4.78 9.22 19.30
N GLY A 152 5.60 8.40 19.97
CA GLY A 152 6.68 8.92 20.82
C GLY A 152 7.75 9.70 20.05
N ALA A 153 8.04 9.32 18.80
CA ALA A 153 8.94 10.07 17.94
C ALA A 153 8.40 11.47 17.62
N ILE A 154 7.10 11.59 17.34
CA ILE A 154 6.43 12.88 17.09
C ILE A 154 6.47 13.75 18.33
N ASP A 155 6.23 13.19 19.53
CA ASP A 155 6.30 13.95 20.79
C ASP A 155 7.69 14.56 21.03
N VAL A 156 8.77 13.83 20.71
CA VAL A 156 10.16 14.32 20.81
C VAL A 156 10.45 15.42 19.76
N LEU A 157 10.00 15.23 18.53
CA LEU A 157 10.18 16.22 17.46
C LEU A 157 9.39 17.51 17.73
N LYS A 158 8.18 17.38 18.29
CA LYS A 158 7.33 18.51 18.69
C LYS A 158 7.92 19.26 19.87
N SER A 159 8.33 18.56 20.93
CA SER A 159 8.93 19.19 22.12
C SER A 159 10.23 19.93 21.82
N SER A 160 11.01 19.44 20.86
CA SER A 160 12.21 20.12 20.35
C SER A 160 11.93 21.27 19.37
N LYS A 161 10.65 21.50 19.02
CA LYS A 161 10.19 22.48 18.00
C LYS A 161 10.90 22.28 16.65
N CYS A 162 11.10 21.02 16.26
CA CYS A 162 11.82 20.68 15.05
C CYS A 162 10.89 20.65 13.82
N THR A 163 11.12 21.55 12.87
CA THR A 163 10.33 21.68 11.62
C THR A 163 11.03 21.11 10.39
N ASP A 164 12.35 20.93 10.41
CA ASP A 164 13.14 20.36 9.31
C ASP A 164 13.62 18.96 9.72
N ILE A 165 12.99 17.92 9.19
CA ILE A 165 13.17 16.54 9.63
C ILE A 165 13.82 15.71 8.52
N GLY A 166 14.99 15.15 8.82
CA GLY A 166 15.67 14.20 7.95
C GLY A 166 15.06 12.81 8.10
N LEU A 167 14.69 12.17 6.99
CA LEU A 167 14.20 10.80 6.96
C LEU A 167 15.35 9.86 6.62
N TYR A 168 15.67 8.95 7.54
CA TYR A 168 16.63 7.88 7.34
C TYR A 168 15.94 6.52 7.44
N LEU A 169 15.25 6.17 6.36
CA LEU A 169 14.35 5.02 6.27
C LEU A 169 14.95 3.89 5.42
N GLY A 170 14.51 2.66 5.67
CA GLY A 170 14.71 1.47 4.84
C GLY A 170 13.64 1.33 3.77
N ASP A 171 13.82 0.33 2.90
CA ASP A 171 13.04 0.21 1.65
C ASP A 171 11.54 -0.05 1.85
N ASN A 172 11.13 -0.62 3.00
CA ASN A 172 9.75 -1.03 3.30
C ASN A 172 9.20 -0.43 4.61
N ASP A 173 9.71 0.75 4.97
CA ASP A 173 9.35 1.45 6.20
C ASP A 173 8.07 2.30 6.04
N TRP A 174 7.40 2.55 7.15
CA TRP A 174 6.05 3.15 7.20
C TRP A 174 6.12 4.67 7.16
N GLU A 175 6.47 5.23 6.00
CA GLU A 175 6.65 6.68 5.86
C GLU A 175 5.34 7.48 5.93
N TYR A 176 4.28 7.02 5.27
CA TYR A 176 3.04 7.80 5.14
C TYR A 176 2.39 8.20 6.49
N PRO A 177 2.27 7.30 7.50
CA PRO A 177 1.73 7.70 8.81
C PRO A 177 2.56 8.78 9.51
N LEU A 178 3.88 8.82 9.29
CA LEU A 178 4.73 9.88 9.83
C LEU A 178 4.30 11.26 9.32
N TRP A 179 4.02 11.37 8.01
CA TRP A 179 3.61 12.64 7.39
C TRP A 179 2.31 13.15 7.99
N ILE A 180 1.33 12.26 8.15
CA ILE A 180 0.03 12.62 8.72
C ILE A 180 0.15 13.01 10.19
N LEU A 181 0.90 12.24 10.98
CA LEU A 181 1.08 12.55 12.40
C LEU A 181 1.85 13.86 12.62
N LEU A 182 2.86 14.16 11.81
CA LEU A 182 3.54 15.46 11.83
C LEU A 182 2.53 16.56 11.50
N GLN A 183 1.80 16.45 10.40
CA GLN A 183 0.82 17.45 9.98
C GLN A 183 -0.29 17.71 11.02
N GLU A 184 -0.81 16.66 11.66
CA GLU A 184 -1.90 16.78 12.63
C GLU A 184 -1.43 17.26 14.02
N GLN A 185 -0.16 17.05 14.38
CA GLN A 185 0.31 17.28 15.74
C GLN A 185 1.29 18.45 15.89
N THR A 186 1.78 19.05 14.80
CA THR A 186 2.65 20.24 14.85
C THR A 186 1.92 21.49 14.36
N ASP A 187 2.11 22.60 15.07
CA ASP A 187 1.46 23.89 14.74
C ASP A 187 2.07 24.61 13.54
N SER A 188 3.19 24.11 13.01
CA SER A 188 3.96 24.73 11.92
C SER A 188 4.16 23.74 10.78
N PRO A 189 4.24 24.21 9.52
CA PRO A 189 4.52 23.32 8.39
C PRO A 189 5.89 22.66 8.59
N VAL A 190 5.88 21.33 8.52
CA VAL A 190 7.09 20.51 8.66
C VAL A 190 7.61 20.18 7.27
N ARG A 191 8.91 20.39 7.06
CA ARG A 191 9.66 19.95 5.89
C ARG A 191 10.33 18.62 6.21
N ILE A 192 10.11 17.65 5.33
CA ILE A 192 10.68 16.31 5.42
C ILE A 192 11.50 16.03 4.18
N GLU A 193 12.73 15.55 4.35
CA GLU A 193 13.58 15.13 3.23
C GLU A 193 14.33 13.84 3.55
N HIS A 194 14.45 12.96 2.55
CA HIS A 194 15.27 11.76 2.65
C HIS A 194 16.74 12.14 2.67
N ILE A 195 17.46 11.67 3.68
CA ILE A 195 18.90 11.92 3.85
C ILE A 195 19.70 10.64 3.72
N ASN A 196 21.01 10.76 3.46
CA ASN A 196 21.93 9.63 3.33
C ASN A 196 21.43 8.55 2.35
N VAL A 197 20.82 8.98 1.24
CA VAL A 197 20.36 8.11 0.15
C VAL A 197 21.59 7.61 -0.62
N LYS A 198 21.79 6.29 -0.64
CA LYS A 198 22.96 5.65 -1.27
C LYS A 198 22.65 4.87 -2.54
N ASN A 199 21.39 4.79 -2.95
CA ASN A 199 20.96 4.02 -4.13
C ASN A 199 20.99 4.90 -5.40
N THR A 200 20.45 4.39 -6.51
CA THR A 200 20.43 5.07 -7.80
C THR A 200 19.73 6.43 -7.79
N SER A 201 18.87 6.72 -6.80
CA SER A 201 18.23 8.03 -6.66
C SER A 201 19.08 9.05 -5.91
N ALA A 202 20.27 8.71 -5.42
CA ALA A 202 21.18 9.64 -4.75
C ALA A 202 21.48 10.89 -5.60
N SER A 203 21.64 10.72 -6.92
CA SER A 203 21.84 11.82 -7.88
C SER A 203 20.68 12.85 -7.89
N LYS A 204 19.47 12.44 -7.51
CA LYS A 204 18.32 13.35 -7.40
C LYS A 204 18.41 14.27 -6.19
N SER A 205 19.12 13.86 -5.14
CA SER A 205 19.38 14.74 -3.99
C SER A 205 20.29 15.91 -4.37
N GLU A 206 21.31 15.65 -5.19
CA GLU A 206 22.29 16.64 -5.67
C GLU A 206 21.71 17.64 -6.68
N LEU A 207 20.78 17.17 -7.53
CA LEU A 207 20.10 17.99 -8.54
C LEU A 207 19.00 18.89 -7.97
N SER A 208 18.59 18.66 -6.72
CA SER A 208 17.57 19.50 -6.09
C SER A 208 18.16 20.87 -5.75
N THR A 209 17.47 21.96 -6.11
CA THR A 209 17.80 23.36 -5.73
C THR A 209 17.83 23.57 -4.19
N ASN A 210 17.50 22.52 -3.43
CA ASN A 210 17.40 22.42 -1.99
C ASN A 210 18.70 21.98 -1.30
N SER A 211 19.87 22.21 -1.90
CA SER A 211 21.19 21.87 -1.32
C SER A 211 21.48 22.45 0.08
N LYS A 212 20.59 23.32 0.60
CA LYS A 212 20.62 23.91 1.94
C LYS A 212 19.64 23.26 2.93
N PHE A 213 19.20 22.02 2.72
CA PHE A 213 18.43 21.31 3.75
C PHE A 213 19.35 20.90 4.91
N ILE A 214 19.08 21.43 6.11
CA ILE A 214 19.79 21.11 7.33
C ILE A 214 18.73 20.69 8.35
N PRO A 215 18.58 19.38 8.64
CA PRO A 215 17.57 18.94 9.58
C PRO A 215 17.92 19.39 11.00
N CYS A 216 16.92 19.75 11.80
CA CYS A 216 17.07 19.88 13.25
C CYS A 216 17.00 18.51 13.95
N GLY A 217 16.37 17.53 13.31
CA GLY A 217 16.22 16.18 13.83
C GLY A 217 16.10 15.15 12.71
N ILE A 218 16.49 13.91 13.01
CA ILE A 218 16.47 12.80 12.07
C ILE A 218 15.56 11.71 12.64
N PHE A 219 14.55 11.33 11.85
CA PHE A 219 13.71 10.17 12.11
C PHE A 219 14.33 8.96 11.41
N SER A 220 14.62 7.90 12.17
CA SER A 220 15.25 6.69 11.64
C SER A 220 14.50 5.43 12.04
N THR A 221 14.37 4.52 11.09
CA THR A 221 13.88 3.13 11.27
C THR A 221 14.90 2.09 10.82
N LYS A 222 16.02 2.54 10.22
CA LYS A 222 17.12 1.68 9.81
C LYS A 222 17.91 1.17 11.02
N PRO A 223 18.15 -0.14 11.15
CA PRO A 223 19.32 -0.62 11.89
C PRO A 223 20.58 -0.23 11.11
N GLU A 224 21.67 0.06 11.83
CA GLU A 224 22.94 0.50 11.26
C GLU A 224 23.49 -0.50 10.21
N PRO A 225 24.16 -0.03 9.14
CA PRO A 225 24.73 -0.92 8.12
C PRO A 225 25.84 -1.84 8.62
N ASP A 226 26.41 -1.60 9.81
CA ASP A 226 27.39 -2.48 10.42
C ASP A 226 26.80 -3.19 11.64
N GLN A 227 26.75 -4.52 11.53
CA GLN A 227 26.30 -5.43 12.56
C GLN A 227 27.15 -5.23 13.82
N THR A 228 26.67 -4.50 14.83
CA THR A 228 26.67 -4.95 16.25
C THR A 228 26.16 -3.93 17.26
N ASN A 229 26.04 -2.63 16.98
CA ASN A 229 25.71 -1.67 18.04
C ASN A 229 24.57 -0.72 17.68
N GLN A 230 23.88 -0.25 18.71
CA GLN A 230 22.85 0.77 18.59
C GLN A 230 23.57 2.05 18.16
N ALA A 231 23.48 2.46 16.88
CA ALA A 231 23.99 3.77 16.45
C ALA A 231 23.59 4.86 17.45
N GLU A 232 24.57 5.39 18.18
CA GLU A 232 24.39 6.47 19.16
C GLU A 232 24.33 7.83 18.46
N GLU A 233 24.75 7.89 17.18
CA GLU A 233 24.76 9.11 16.39
C GLU A 233 24.59 8.85 14.89
N ILE A 234 24.11 9.86 14.16
CA ILE A 234 24.04 9.90 12.70
C ILE A 234 24.80 11.12 12.21
N THR A 235 25.64 10.93 11.18
CA THR A 235 26.31 12.05 10.49
C THR A 235 25.57 12.42 9.20
N TYR A 236 25.33 13.71 9.00
CA TYR A 236 24.79 14.28 7.76
C TYR A 236 25.44 15.65 7.48
N GLN A 237 26.00 15.84 6.27
CA GLN A 237 26.69 17.07 5.86
C GLN A 237 27.69 17.61 6.90
N ASN A 238 28.58 16.75 7.41
CA ASN A 238 29.57 17.05 8.46
C ASN A 238 28.99 17.51 9.80
N ARG A 239 27.70 17.27 10.06
CA ARG A 239 27.05 17.48 11.37
C ARG A 239 26.73 16.16 12.01
N ILE A 240 26.96 16.08 13.31
CA ILE A 240 26.68 14.91 14.14
C ILE A 240 25.35 15.14 14.86
N TYR A 241 24.49 14.14 14.79
CA TYR A 241 23.19 14.09 15.44
C TYR A 241 23.18 12.94 16.43
N PRO A 242 23.39 13.17 17.74
CA PRO A 242 23.28 12.13 18.76
C PRO A 242 21.84 11.64 18.93
N GLN A 243 21.69 10.39 19.34
CA GLN A 243 20.41 9.76 19.60
C GLN A 243 19.76 10.42 20.82
N ALA A 244 18.61 11.04 20.61
CA ALA A 244 17.82 11.65 21.67
C ALA A 244 16.78 10.68 22.24
N TRP A 245 16.28 9.74 21.43
CA TRP A 245 15.20 8.85 21.82
C TRP A 245 15.12 7.58 20.96
N SER A 246 14.57 6.49 21.50
CA SER A 246 14.29 5.26 20.74
C SER A 246 13.14 4.43 21.34
N LYS A 247 12.32 3.82 20.48
CA LYS A 247 11.29 2.83 20.85
C LYS A 247 10.79 2.05 19.62
N ASP A 248 10.47 0.77 19.76
CA ASP A 248 9.83 -0.05 18.71
C ASP A 248 10.52 0.00 17.32
N LYS A 249 11.86 0.05 17.31
CA LYS A 249 12.73 0.23 16.12
C LYS A 249 12.70 1.62 15.47
N VAL A 250 11.98 2.57 16.06
CA VAL A 250 12.05 3.99 15.71
C VAL A 250 13.08 4.67 16.60
N LYS A 251 13.91 5.53 16.01
CA LYS A 251 14.91 6.34 16.70
C LYS A 251 14.80 7.80 16.25
N ILE A 252 15.02 8.71 17.18
CA ILE A 252 15.13 10.15 16.91
C ILE A 252 16.53 10.62 17.29
N PHE A 253 17.16 11.35 16.39
CA PHE A 253 18.44 12.01 16.61
C PHE A 253 18.24 13.52 16.48
N LEU A 254 18.82 14.33 17.35
CA LEU A 254 18.64 15.78 17.35
C LEU A 254 19.98 16.49 17.19
N SER A 255 19.98 17.64 16.51
CA SER A 255 21.17 18.47 16.42
C SER A 255 21.51 19.05 17.80
N GLN A 256 22.77 19.00 18.20
CA GLN A 256 23.23 19.75 19.37
C GLN A 256 23.09 21.25 19.05
N LYS A 257 22.22 21.95 19.79
CA LYS A 257 22.21 23.42 19.76
C LYS A 257 23.61 23.90 20.15
N LYS A 258 24.26 24.72 19.31
CA LYS A 258 25.36 25.55 19.79
C LYS A 258 24.79 26.40 20.93
N SER A 259 25.30 26.18 22.14
CA SER A 259 25.05 27.02 23.31
C SER A 259 25.44 28.46 23.03
#